data_AF-A0A936EZT0-F1
#
_entry.id   AF-A0A936EZT0-F1
#
_cell.length_a   1.000
_cell.length_b   1.000
_cell.length_c   1.000
_cell.angle_alpha   90.00
_cell.angle_beta   90.00
_cell.angle_gamma   90.00
#
_symmetry.space_group_name_H-M   'P 1'
#
loop_
_entity.id
_entity.type
_entity.pdbx_description
1 polymer ?
#
loop_
_entity_poly.entity_id
_entity_poly.type
_entity_poly.pdbx_seq_one_letter_code
_entity_poly.pdbx_strand_id
1 'polypeptide(L)' 'MPDPTHLYAPKTCTDPTQICEKCRCSYTLEHFQHGVEGQDCVCRRCLQVMGYKV' A
#
# COMPACT_ATOMS: atom_id res chain seq x y z
N MET A 1 24.69 -35.36 1.29
CA MET A 1 23.83 -34.77 2.33
C MET A 1 23.06 -33.64 1.66
N PRO A 2 21.72 -33.62 1.66
CA PRO A 2 20.98 -32.51 1.06
C PRO A 2 21.10 -31.25 1.94
N ASP A 3 21.38 -30.12 1.29
CA ASP A 3 21.65 -28.83 1.91
C ASP A 3 20.40 -28.29 2.64
N PRO A 4 20.43 -28.03 3.96
CA PRO A 4 19.24 -27.64 4.74
C PRO A 4 18.78 -26.19 4.51
N THR A 5 19.41 -25.47 3.59
CA THR A 5 19.31 -24.01 3.48
C THR A 5 18.04 -23.51 2.78
N HIS A 6 17.16 -24.40 2.31
CA HIS A 6 15.93 -24.03 1.58
C HIS A 6 14.66 -23.89 2.45
N LEU A 7 14.75 -23.97 3.78
CA LEU A 7 13.56 -23.98 4.66
C LEU A 7 13.00 -22.59 5.03
N TYR A 8 13.71 -21.51 4.72
CA TYR A 8 13.31 -20.13 5.08
C TYR A 8 13.33 -19.21 3.86
N ALA A 9 12.63 -19.55 2.78
CA ALA A 9 12.10 -18.49 1.94
C ALA A 9 10.92 -17.91 2.74
N PRO A 10 11.02 -16.69 3.35
CA PRO A 10 9.84 -16.09 3.92
C PRO A 10 8.82 -16.02 2.78
N LYS A 11 7.66 -16.64 2.96
CA LYS A 11 6.51 -16.40 2.10
C LYS A 11 6.14 -14.93 2.33
N THR A 12 6.85 -14.01 1.69
CA THR A 12 6.47 -12.61 1.63
C THR A 12 5.28 -12.50 0.69
N CYS A 13 4.15 -13.07 1.12
CA CYS A 13 2.82 -12.55 0.78
C CYS A 13 2.63 -11.28 1.62
N THR A 14 3.54 -10.32 1.44
CA THR A 14 3.32 -8.97 1.96
C THR A 14 2.55 -8.28 0.87
N ASP A 15 1.27 -8.00 1.14
CA ASP A 15 0.44 -7.23 0.22
C ASP A 15 1.18 -5.96 -0.21
N PRO A 16 1.19 -5.60 -1.50
CA PRO A 16 1.91 -4.43 -1.95
C PRO A 16 1.42 -3.18 -1.20
N THR A 17 2.37 -2.45 -0.61
CA THR A 17 2.10 -1.21 0.13
C THR A 17 2.71 0.00 -0.56
N GLN A 18 2.05 1.13 -0.48
CA GLN A 18 2.50 2.42 -0.98
C GLN A 18 2.43 3.49 0.12
N ILE A 19 3.31 4.48 0.03
CA ILE A 19 3.36 5.61 0.96
C ILE A 19 2.47 6.74 0.44
N CYS A 20 1.59 7.26 1.29
CA CYS A 20 0.78 8.43 0.95
C CYS A 20 1.62 9.71 0.93
N GLU A 21 1.53 10.52 -0.12
CA GLU A 21 2.28 11.78 -0.21
C GLU A 21 1.90 12.80 0.86
N LYS A 22 0.63 12.80 1.29
CA LYS A 22 0.07 13.78 2.24
C LYS A 22 0.36 13.47 3.72
N CYS A 23 0.08 12.25 4.20
CA CYS A 23 0.34 11.88 5.60
C CYS A 23 1.64 11.10 5.81
N ARG A 24 2.34 10.70 4.74
CA ARG A 24 3.58 9.90 4.77
C ARG A 24 3.45 8.54 5.48
N CYS A 25 2.23 8.05 5.67
CA CYS A 25 1.98 6.71 6.19
C CYS A 25 1.96 5.67 5.06
N SER A 26 2.39 4.44 5.38
CA SER A 26 2.29 3.29 4.48
C SER A 26 0.92 2.63 4.58
N TYR A 27 0.30 2.38 3.43
CA TYR A 27 -0.97 1.66 3.31
C TYR A 27 -0.89 0.62 2.20
N THR A 28 -1.76 -0.38 2.24
CA THR A 28 -1.94 -1.30 1.11
C THR A 28 -2.48 -0.57 -0.12
N LEU A 29 -2.23 -1.09 -1.32
CA LEU A 29 -2.71 -0.46 -2.57
C LEU A 29 -4.24 -0.27 -2.61
N GLU A 30 -5.00 -1.14 -1.94
CA GLU A 30 -6.46 -1.00 -1.80
C GLU A 30 -6.87 0.35 -1.17
N HIS A 31 -6.02 0.93 -0.33
CA HIS A 31 -6.27 2.21 0.32
C HIS A 31 -6.16 3.43 -0.62
N PHE A 32 -5.66 3.22 -1.84
CA PHE A 32 -5.46 4.24 -2.89
C PHE A 32 -6.41 4.06 -4.10
N GLN A 33 -7.18 2.98 -4.19
CA GLN A 33 -8.12 2.71 -5.30
C GLN A 33 -9.46 3.45 -5.14
N HIS A 34 -9.45 4.78 -5.24
CA HIS A 34 -10.65 5.64 -5.08
C HIS A 34 -11.17 6.25 -6.39
N GLY A 35 -10.49 6.02 -7.53
CA GLY A 35 -10.95 6.43 -8.86
C GLY A 35 -10.83 7.93 -9.16
N VAL A 36 -10.05 8.68 -8.37
CA VAL A 36 -9.80 10.12 -8.58
C VAL A 36 -8.54 10.31 -9.41
N GLU A 37 -8.69 10.79 -10.64
CA GLU A 37 -7.57 11.08 -11.54
C GLU A 37 -6.56 12.04 -10.89
N GLY A 38 -5.28 11.63 -10.89
CA GLY A 38 -4.18 12.43 -10.37
C GLY A 38 -4.01 12.37 -8.85
N GLN A 39 -4.75 11.51 -8.14
CA GLN A 39 -4.64 11.35 -6.69
C GLN A 39 -4.39 9.91 -6.21
N ASP A 40 -3.88 9.06 -7.10
CA ASP A 40 -3.47 7.68 -6.81
C ASP A 40 -2.37 7.56 -5.74
N CYS A 41 -1.66 8.65 -5.43
CA CYS A 41 -0.62 8.69 -4.39
C CYS A 41 -1.10 9.24 -3.04
N VAL A 42 -2.39 9.56 -2.90
CA VAL A 42 -2.98 10.09 -1.67
C VAL A 42 -3.95 9.06 -1.09
N CYS A 43 -3.80 8.75 0.20
CA CYS A 43 -4.66 7.78 0.86
C CYS A 43 -6.10 8.31 0.98
N ARG A 44 -7.08 7.38 0.96
CA ARG A 44 -8.52 7.70 1.10
C ARG A 44 -8.83 8.71 2.20
N ARG A 45 -8.20 8.56 3.37
CA ARG A 45 -8.42 9.47 4.51
C ARG A 45 -7.96 10.89 4.23
N CYS A 46 -6.81 11.06 3.60
CA CYS A 46 -6.30 12.36 3.23
C CYS A 46 -7.18 13.05 2.18
N LEU A 47 -7.80 12.27 1.30
CA LEU A 47 -8.74 12.74 0.29
C LEU A 47 -10.05 13.22 0.89
N GLN A 48 -10.62 12.47 1.84
CA GLN A 48 -11.81 12.90 2.58
C GLN A 48 -11.56 14.23 3.31
N VAL A 49 -10.37 14.39 3.92
CA VAL A 49 -9.97 15.65 4.59
C VAL A 49 -9.81 16.81 3.59
N MET A 50 -9.44 16.53 2.34
CA MET A 50 -9.41 17.53 1.27
C MET A 50 -10.79 17.83 0.66
N GLY A 51 -11.83 17.08 1.04
CA GLY A 51 -13.19 17.26 0.55
C GLY A 51 -13.55 16.43 -0.68
N TYR A 52 -12.70 15.48 -1.09
CA TYR A 52 -13.03 14.56 -2.18
C TYR A 52 -13.97 13.46 -1.70
N LYS A 53 -14.90 13.08 -2.58
CA LYS A 53 -15.81 11.95 -2.36
C LYS A 53 -15.12 10.69 -2.90
N VAL A 54 -14.67 9.84 -1.98
CA VAL A 54 -13.85 8.63 -2.20
C VAL A 54 -14.48 7.38 -1.63
#